data_AF-A0A9W6NRG0-F1
#
_entry.id   AF-A0A9W6NRG0-F1
#
_cell.length_a   1.000
_cell.length_b   1.000
_cell.length_c   1.000
_cell.angle_alpha   90.00
_cell.angle_beta   90.00
_cell.angle_gamma   90.00
#
_symmetry.space_group_name_H-M   'P 1'
#
loop_
_entity.id
_entity.type
_entity.pdbx_description
1 polymer ?
#
loop_
_entity_poly.entity_id
_entity_poly.type
_entity_poly.pdbx_seq_one_letter_code
_entity_poly.pdbx_strand_id
1 'polypeptide(L)'
;MDDGVPREPAEPPLDPPLGCADPMLWRVARALHDAHRPRTDNFCECKAFWPCADAQLADEALQLAYDRHARGGRPAAVRNSNLGRWSA
;
A
#
# COMPACT_ATOMS: atom_id res chain seq x y z
N MET A 1 -11.35 2.75 31.79
CA MET A 1 -10.75 3.95 31.18
C MET A 1 -9.85 3.41 30.11
N ASP A 2 -10.35 3.37 28.87
CA ASP A 2 -9.59 2.87 27.73
C ASP A 2 -8.58 3.97 27.41
N ASP A 3 -7.32 3.77 27.77
CA ASP A 3 -6.21 4.69 27.52
C ASP A 3 -6.12 4.90 26.00
N GLY A 4 -6.74 5.99 25.54
CA GLY A 4 -6.66 6.50 24.18
C GLY A 4 -5.24 6.95 23.87
N VAL A 5 -4.32 5.99 23.76
CA VAL A 5 -3.05 6.17 23.08
C VAL A 5 -3.42 6.61 21.67
N PRO A 6 -3.08 7.84 21.25
CA PRO A 6 -3.12 8.19 19.85
C PRO A 6 -2.19 7.17 19.20
N ARG A 7 -2.76 6.21 18.49
CA ARG A 7 -1.99 5.29 17.67
C ARG A 7 -1.50 6.14 16.50
N GLU A 8 -0.48 6.96 16.78
CA GLU A 8 0.39 7.51 15.75
C GLU A 8 0.59 6.37 14.75
N PRO A 9 0.26 6.56 13.46
CA PRO A 9 0.43 5.50 12.48
C PRO A 9 1.91 5.14 12.53
N ALA A 10 2.21 4.04 13.20
CA ALA A 10 3.57 3.64 13.45
C ALA A 10 4.18 3.43 12.07
N GLU A 11 5.24 4.17 11.78
CA GLU A 11 5.87 4.10 10.48
C GLU A 11 6.15 2.63 10.15
N PRO A 12 5.69 2.13 8.98
CA PRO A 12 5.81 0.73 8.65
C PRO A 12 7.29 0.33 8.72
N PRO A 13 7.63 -0.83 9.33
CA PRO A 13 9.02 -1.27 9.41
C PRO A 13 9.64 -1.44 8.02
N LEU A 14 10.96 -1.23 7.95
CA LEU A 14 11.71 -1.36 6.69
C LEU A 14 11.63 -2.79 6.16
N ASP A 15 11.91 -3.76 7.03
CA ASP A 15 11.78 -5.18 6.72
C ASP A 15 10.33 -5.65 6.88
N PRO A 16 9.89 -6.61 6.05
CA PRO A 16 8.59 -7.22 6.20
C PRO A 16 8.46 -7.86 7.58
N PRO A 17 7.40 -7.57 8.35
CA PRO A 17 7.19 -8.15 9.66
C PRO A 17 7.04 -9.67 9.57
N LEU A 18 7.36 -10.37 10.67
CA LEU A 18 7.16 -11.82 10.77
C LEU A 18 5.68 -12.15 10.53
N GLY A 19 5.41 -13.08 9.61
CA GLY A 19 4.03 -13.41 9.21
C GLY A 19 3.47 -12.55 8.08
N CYS A 20 4.26 -11.61 7.52
CA CYS A 20 3.90 -10.93 6.28
C CYS A 20 3.67 -11.94 5.16
N ALA A 21 2.49 -11.91 4.58
CA ALA A 21 2.05 -12.92 3.62
C ALA A 21 2.63 -12.70 2.21
N ASP A 22 3.05 -11.47 1.88
CA ASP A 22 3.78 -11.16 0.64
C ASP A 22 4.97 -10.22 0.90
N PRO A 23 6.15 -10.77 1.25
CA PRO A 23 7.33 -9.97 1.58
C PRO A 23 7.85 -9.10 0.43
N MET A 24 7.59 -9.47 -0.81
CA MET A 24 8.02 -8.67 -1.97
C MET A 24 7.10 -7.47 -2.14
N LEU A 25 5.78 -7.67 -2.07
CA LEU A 25 4.82 -6.57 -2.10
C LEU A 25 5.07 -5.60 -0.93
N TRP A 26 5.40 -6.10 0.26
CA TRP A 26 5.76 -5.25 1.40
C TRP A 26 6.91 -4.31 1.09
N ARG A 27 8.02 -4.82 0.53
CA ARG A 27 9.19 -3.98 0.23
C ARG A 27 8.89 -2.91 -0.80
N VAL A 28 8.11 -3.24 -1.83
CA VAL A 28 7.70 -2.28 -2.85
C VAL A 28 6.79 -1.21 -2.25
N ALA A 29 5.77 -1.62 -1.49
CA ALA A 29 4.84 -0.72 -0.83
C ALA A 29 5.56 0.18 0.18
N ARG A 30 6.54 -0.35 0.93
CA ARG A 30 7.35 0.40 1.88
C ARG A 30 8.23 1.44 1.20
N ALA A 31 8.83 1.11 0.06
CA ALA A 31 9.61 2.06 -0.74
C ALA A 31 8.72 3.18 -1.29
N LEU A 32 7.50 2.86 -1.75
CA LEU A 32 6.54 3.87 -2.19
C LEU A 32 6.06 4.76 -1.04
N HIS A 33 5.77 4.17 0.12
CA HIS A 33 5.42 4.91 1.34
C HIS A 33 6.54 5.87 1.74
N ASP A 34 7.80 5.46 1.58
CA ASP A 34 8.97 6.29 1.86
C ASP A 34 9.07 7.50 0.92
N ALA A 35 8.88 7.26 -0.38
CA ALA A 35 8.92 8.30 -1.40
C ALA A 35 7.73 9.29 -1.30
N HIS A 36 6.66 8.91 -0.60
CA HIS A 36 5.44 9.70 -0.49
C HIS A 36 5.10 10.09 0.96
N ARG A 37 6.12 10.44 1.74
CA ARG A 37 5.95 10.97 3.10
C ARG A 37 5.36 12.40 3.13
N PRO A 38 4.66 12.76 4.22
CA PRO A 38 4.23 14.14 4.43
C PRO A 38 5.43 15.05 4.65
N ARG A 39 5.41 16.22 4.00
CA ARG A 39 6.29 17.37 4.30
C ARG A 39 5.66 18.25 5.37
N THR A 40 6.42 19.23 5.85
CA THR A 40 6.01 20.23 6.87
C THR A 40 4.77 21.08 6.51
N ASP A 41 4.37 21.09 5.25
CA ASP A 41 3.37 22.02 4.69
C ASP A 41 2.04 21.36 4.28
N ASN A 42 1.75 20.14 4.74
CA ASN A 42 0.59 19.32 4.32
C ASN A 42 0.67 18.84 2.86
N PHE A 43 1.84 18.93 2.24
CA PHE A 43 2.09 18.39 0.90
C PHE A 43 2.96 17.13 0.98
N CYS A 44 2.77 16.26 0.00
CA CYS A 44 3.65 15.13 -0.26
C CYS A 44 4.91 15.61 -0.98
N GLU A 45 5.99 14.82 -0.94
CA GLU A 45 7.19 15.06 -1.76
C GLU A 45 6.90 15.19 -3.26
N CYS A 46 5.87 14.49 -3.77
CA CYS A 46 5.38 14.62 -5.14
C CYS A 46 4.65 15.94 -5.46
N LYS A 47 4.59 16.89 -4.51
CA LYS A 47 3.96 18.23 -4.61
C LYS A 47 2.43 18.22 -4.67
N ALA A 48 1.78 17.07 -4.45
CA ALA A 48 0.34 16.98 -4.24
C ALA A 48 -0.02 17.17 -2.77
N PHE A 49 -1.27 17.52 -2.47
CA PHE A 49 -1.77 17.60 -1.10
C PHE A 49 -1.71 16.21 -0.44
N TRP A 50 -1.27 16.14 0.81
CA TRP A 50 -1.12 14.87 1.54
C TRP A 50 -2.41 14.51 2.30
N PRO A 51 -2.82 13.23 2.33
CA PRO A 51 -2.22 12.09 1.64
C PRO A 51 -2.55 12.09 0.14
N CYS A 52 -1.51 12.04 -0.69
CA CYS A 52 -1.69 11.95 -2.14
C CYS A 52 -2.15 10.55 -2.55
N ALA A 53 -2.59 10.38 -3.80
CA ALA A 53 -3.06 9.08 -4.31
C ALA A 53 -2.02 7.96 -4.13
N ASP A 54 -0.75 8.24 -4.40
CA ASP A 54 0.33 7.26 -4.26
C ASP A 54 0.64 6.93 -2.79
N ALA A 55 0.51 7.91 -1.88
CA ALA A 55 0.66 7.67 -0.44
C ALA A 55 -0.47 6.74 0.08
N GLN A 56 -1.71 6.97 -0.38
CA GLN A 56 -2.85 6.10 -0.05
C GLN A 56 -2.66 4.69 -0.64
N LEU A 57 -2.17 4.60 -1.88
CA LEU A 57 -1.88 3.32 -2.52
C LEU A 57 -0.78 2.55 -1.79
N ALA A 58 0.27 3.23 -1.33
CA ALA A 58 1.34 2.62 -0.56
C ALA A 58 0.83 2.02 0.76
N ASP A 59 -0.03 2.75 1.46
CA ASP A 59 -0.67 2.29 2.70
C ASP A 59 -1.56 1.06 2.45
N GLU A 60 -2.41 1.10 1.43
CA GLU A 60 -3.26 -0.04 1.05
C GLU A 60 -2.41 -1.28 0.69
N ALA A 61 -1.33 -1.07 -0.06
CA ALA A 61 -0.44 -2.14 -0.47
C ALA A 61 0.34 -2.76 0.70
N LEU A 62 0.70 -1.98 1.73
CA LEU A 62 1.30 -2.49 2.97
C LEU A 62 0.31 -3.36 3.76
N GLN A 63 -0.94 -2.92 3.89
CA GLN A 63 -2.01 -3.70 4.50
C GLN A 63 -2.23 -5.02 3.72
N LEU A 64 -2.32 -4.93 2.39
CA LEU A 64 -2.50 -6.10 1.53
C LEU A 64 -1.32 -7.09 1.60
N ALA A 65 -0.09 -6.58 1.69
CA ALA A 65 1.11 -7.41 1.84
C ALA A 65 1.11 -8.18 3.16
N TYR A 66 0.57 -7.59 4.22
CA TYR A 66 0.45 -8.24 5.52
C TYR A 66 -0.71 -9.24 5.55
N ASP A 67 -1.90 -8.83 5.13
CA ASP A 67 -3.18 -9.54 5.32
C ASP A 67 -3.52 -10.60 4.25
N ARG A 68 -2.59 -11.01 3.37
CA ARG A 68 -2.91 -11.86 2.18
C ARG A 68 -3.59 -13.21 2.49
N HIS A 69 -3.77 -13.57 3.77
CA HIS A 69 -4.72 -14.59 4.21
C HIS A 69 -6.22 -14.25 4.00
N ALA A 70 -6.62 -13.04 3.62
CA ALA A 70 -8.03 -12.71 3.32
C ALA A 70 -8.49 -12.98 1.87
N ARG A 71 -7.55 -13.15 0.91
CA ARG A 71 -7.86 -13.48 -0.50
C ARG A 71 -7.06 -14.65 -1.05
N GLY A 72 -6.88 -15.70 -0.24
CA GLY A 72 -6.56 -17.05 -0.70
C GLY A 72 -7.63 -17.69 -1.61
N GLY A 73 -8.50 -16.90 -2.25
CA GLY A 73 -9.35 -17.35 -3.33
C GLY A 73 -8.53 -17.39 -4.60
N ARG A 74 -8.13 -18.61 -4.99
CA ARG A 74 -7.83 -19.09 -6.35
C ARG A 74 -7.96 -18.01 -7.43
N PRO A 75 -6.99 -17.83 -8.36
CA PRO A 75 -7.28 -17.09 -9.58
C PRO A 75 -8.47 -17.80 -10.25
N ALA A 76 -9.64 -17.16 -10.24
CA ALA A 76 -10.70 -17.52 -11.15
C ALA A 76 -10.06 -17.42 -12.53
N ALA A 77 -9.98 -18.55 -13.23
CA ALA A 77 -9.37 -18.64 -14.53
C ALA A 77 -9.90 -17.51 -15.42
N VAL A 78 -9.10 -16.47 -15.63
CA VAL A 78 -9.34 -15.49 -16.70
C VAL A 78 -8.93 -16.20 -17.98
N ARG A 79 -9.85 -17.02 -18.50
CA ARG A 79 -9.94 -17.31 -19.92
C ARG A 79 -10.97 -16.35 -20.48
N ASN A 80 -10.51 -15.23 -21.02
CA ASN A 80 -10.74 -14.96 -22.44
C ASN A 80 -9.93 -13.77 -22.92
N SER A 81 -9.13 -14.06 -23.93
CA SER A 81 -8.53 -13.12 -24.87
C SER A 81 -9.62 -12.21 -25.45
N ASN A 82 -9.47 -10.90 -25.29
CA ASN A 82 -9.99 -9.91 -26.22
C ASN A 82 -9.03 -8.71 -26.22
N LEU A 83 -7.92 -8.89 -26.92
CA LEU A 83 -7.10 -7.80 -27.43
C LEU A 83 -7.95 -7.06 -28.46
N GLY A 84 -8.48 -5.90 -28.10
CA GLY A 84 -9.25 -5.09 -29.02
C GLY A 84 -9.55 -3.70 -28.49
N ARG A 85 -8.90 -2.72 -29.13
CA ARG A 85 -9.35 -1.31 -29.29
C ARG A 85 -9.00 -0.34 -28.16
N TRP A 86 -7.83 0.29 -28.31
CA TRP A 86 -7.62 1.69 -27.96
C TRP A 86 -7.65 2.45 -29.30
N SER A 87 -8.66 3.31 -29.49
CA SER A 87 -8.71 4.23 -30.64
C SER A 87 -7.80 5.42 -30.33
N ALA A 88 -6.96 5.76 -31.30
CA ALA A 88 -6.22 7.02 -31.38
C ALA A 88 -7.15 8.21 -31.61
#